data_AF-A0A523LII7-F1
#
_entry.id   AF-A0A523LII7-F1
#
_cell.length_a   1.000
_cell.length_b   1.000
_cell.length_c   1.000
_cell.angle_alpha   90.00
_cell.angle_beta   90.00
_cell.angle_gamma   90.00
#
_symmetry.space_group_name_H-M   'P 1'
#
loop_
_entity.id
_entity.type
_entity.pdbx_description
1 polymer ?
#
loop_
_entity_poly.entity_id
_entity_poly.type
_entity_poly.pdbx_seq_one_letter_code
_entity_poly.pdbx_strand_id
1 'polypeptide(L)'
;MTASLPELSTSNDWQSVGNLNVEPAFYAFVAEELLPAINFDAGEFWAGLENIIDDLAPLNRDLLRVRDELQRQIDDWHRERPGGESCREDYIAFLKMIGYLQEEGAPFEISTKGVDPEIASVAGPQLVVPVNNARFALNAANARWGSLYDALYGSDVIAESGGHDRGNSYNPRRGDAVIRYAAQFLDRAIPLGGASHADVRAYRVETVWRNAGCIATLADGREVKLKNPRQFVGYQRRGEGRRSLLFRNNGLHVEIQIDPDHPVGCNAAANVSDIILEAAVTTIQDCEDSVAAVDATEKVSVYRNWLGLMQGTLEASFTKAGKTQRRRLNPDRNFIGPDGSLLTLPGRSLMLVRNVGHLMTTNAVIDRNGDEVFEGILTIKE
;
A
#
# COMPACT_ATOMS: atom_id res chain seq x y z
N MET A 1 11.94 -49.63 14.46
CA MET A 1 10.83 -49.64 13.50
C MET A 1 10.57 -48.21 13.09
N THR A 2 11.30 -47.76 12.08
CA THR A 2 11.18 -46.43 11.47
C THR A 2 9.96 -46.46 10.55
N ALA A 3 8.91 -45.73 10.92
CA ALA A 3 7.75 -45.51 10.06
C ALA A 3 8.18 -44.57 8.92
N SER A 4 8.11 -45.08 7.71
CA SER A 4 8.29 -44.36 6.45
C SER A 4 7.26 -43.24 6.33
N LEU A 5 7.72 -42.05 5.94
CA LEU A 5 6.88 -40.95 5.51
C LEU A 5 6.11 -41.36 4.24
N PRO A 6 4.88 -40.85 4.03
CA PRO A 6 4.12 -41.17 2.82
C PRO A 6 4.83 -40.59 1.59
N GLU A 7 5.01 -41.42 0.57
CA GLU A 7 5.43 -40.98 -0.77
C GLU A 7 4.42 -39.97 -1.32
N LEU A 8 4.91 -38.79 -1.69
CA LEU A 8 4.16 -37.83 -2.51
C LEU A 8 3.92 -38.46 -3.88
N SER A 9 2.64 -38.63 -4.21
CA SER A 9 2.11 -39.10 -5.49
C SER A 9 2.77 -38.41 -6.69
N THR A 10 3.63 -39.12 -7.41
CA THR A 10 4.28 -38.71 -8.66
C THR A 10 3.37 -38.99 -9.87
N SER A 11 2.36 -38.16 -10.10
CA SER A 11 1.72 -38.06 -11.42
C SER A 11 1.50 -36.58 -11.78
N ASN A 12 2.60 -35.86 -12.03
CA ASN A 12 2.54 -34.52 -12.58
C ASN A 12 2.54 -34.62 -14.10
N ASP A 13 1.35 -34.62 -14.71
CA ASP A 13 1.22 -34.40 -16.15
C ASP A 13 1.46 -32.91 -16.43
N TRP A 14 2.73 -32.53 -16.46
CA TRP A 14 3.18 -31.20 -16.89
C TRP A 14 2.56 -30.84 -18.25
N GLN A 15 2.18 -29.57 -18.42
CA GLN A 15 1.67 -29.07 -19.69
C GLN A 15 2.84 -28.60 -20.56
N SER A 16 3.10 -29.30 -21.66
CA SER A 16 4.14 -28.88 -22.61
C SER A 16 3.62 -27.78 -23.52
N VAL A 17 4.29 -26.63 -23.52
CA VAL A 17 3.94 -25.47 -24.34
C VAL A 17 5.22 -24.95 -25.01
N GLY A 18 5.33 -25.09 -26.33
CA GLY A 18 6.60 -24.83 -27.01
C GLY A 18 7.70 -25.76 -26.46
N ASN A 19 8.81 -25.20 -26.00
CA ASN A 19 9.86 -25.95 -25.31
C ASN A 19 9.79 -25.84 -23.77
N LEU A 20 8.73 -25.27 -23.22
CA LEU A 20 8.50 -25.16 -21.78
C LEU A 20 7.65 -26.32 -21.27
N ASN A 21 7.93 -26.77 -20.04
CA ASN A 21 7.00 -27.62 -19.28
C ASN A 21 6.43 -26.80 -18.12
N VAL A 22 5.12 -26.64 -18.10
CA VAL A 22 4.41 -25.75 -17.18
C VAL A 22 3.58 -26.55 -16.19
N GLU A 23 3.65 -26.18 -14.92
CA GLU A 23 2.88 -26.82 -13.87
C GLU A 23 1.36 -26.61 -14.12
N PRO A 24 0.51 -27.66 -14.04
CA PRO A 24 -0.90 -27.58 -14.44
C PRO A 24 -1.72 -26.47 -13.79
N ALA A 25 -1.54 -26.19 -12.49
CA ALA A 25 -2.28 -25.13 -11.81
C ALA A 25 -1.85 -23.74 -12.31
N PHE A 26 -0.55 -23.56 -12.60
CA PHE A 26 -0.06 -22.32 -13.20
C PHE A 26 -0.57 -22.14 -14.64
N TYR A 27 -0.51 -23.20 -15.46
CA TYR A 27 -1.03 -23.18 -16.83
C TYR A 27 -2.53 -22.84 -16.87
N ALA A 28 -3.33 -23.48 -16.01
CA ALA A 28 -4.77 -23.23 -15.91
C ALA A 28 -5.06 -21.78 -15.49
N PHE A 29 -4.36 -21.25 -14.48
CA PHE A 29 -4.50 -19.83 -14.08
C PHE A 29 -4.21 -18.88 -15.25
N VAL A 30 -3.12 -19.11 -15.99
CA VAL A 30 -2.75 -18.26 -17.12
C VAL A 30 -3.85 -18.31 -18.20
N ALA A 31 -4.27 -19.51 -18.59
CA ALA A 31 -5.21 -19.72 -19.68
C ALA A 31 -6.65 -19.29 -19.36
N GLU A 32 -7.12 -19.55 -18.13
CA GLU A 32 -8.52 -19.37 -17.75
C GLU A 32 -8.81 -18.05 -17.03
N GLU A 33 -7.82 -17.46 -16.37
CA GLU A 33 -7.99 -16.24 -15.56
C GLU A 33 -7.20 -15.05 -16.12
N LEU A 34 -5.87 -15.18 -16.27
CA LEU A 34 -5.00 -14.06 -16.63
C LEU A 34 -5.22 -13.57 -18.07
N LEU A 35 -5.04 -14.44 -19.07
CA LEU A 35 -5.10 -14.05 -20.48
C LEU A 35 -6.48 -13.51 -20.89
N PRO A 36 -7.61 -14.10 -20.45
CA PRO A 36 -8.92 -13.51 -20.69
C PRO A 36 -9.08 -12.13 -20.03
N ALA A 37 -8.53 -11.93 -18.82
CA ALA A 37 -8.61 -10.67 -18.10
C ALA A 37 -7.87 -9.51 -18.79
N ILE A 38 -6.75 -9.80 -19.45
CA ILE A 38 -5.95 -8.80 -20.19
C ILE A 38 -6.22 -8.80 -21.70
N ASN A 39 -7.09 -9.71 -22.19
CA ASN A 39 -7.41 -9.91 -23.60
C ASN A 39 -6.15 -10.08 -24.46
N PHE A 40 -5.32 -11.07 -24.10
CA PHE A 40 -4.04 -11.34 -24.76
C PHE A 40 -3.99 -12.77 -25.32
N ASP A 41 -3.29 -12.95 -26.45
CA ASP A 41 -3.21 -14.26 -27.11
C ASP A 41 -2.31 -15.22 -26.35
N ALA A 42 -2.74 -16.48 -26.22
CA ALA A 42 -1.99 -17.50 -25.49
C ALA A 42 -0.71 -17.90 -26.23
N GLY A 43 -0.74 -18.02 -27.56
CA GLY A 43 0.43 -18.36 -28.35
C GLY A 43 1.50 -17.28 -28.26
N GLU A 44 1.11 -16.02 -28.39
CA GLU A 44 2.00 -14.86 -28.22
C GLU A 44 2.58 -14.79 -26.80
N PHE A 45 1.77 -15.04 -25.77
CA PHE A 45 2.23 -15.04 -24.38
C PHE A 45 3.32 -16.08 -24.13
N TRP A 46 3.04 -17.34 -24.47
CA TRP A 46 3.97 -18.43 -24.18
C TRP A 46 5.24 -18.35 -25.03
N ALA A 47 5.13 -17.96 -26.30
CA ALA A 47 6.29 -17.72 -27.15
C ALA A 47 7.14 -16.54 -26.63
N GLY A 48 6.50 -15.47 -26.17
CA GLY A 48 7.18 -14.33 -25.55
C GLY A 48 7.91 -14.73 -24.27
N LEU A 49 7.25 -15.48 -23.38
CA LEU A 49 7.85 -15.98 -22.15
C LEU A 49 9.06 -16.89 -22.43
N GLU A 50 8.93 -17.83 -23.38
CA GLU A 50 10.03 -18.71 -23.79
C GLU A 50 11.24 -17.91 -24.26
N ASN A 51 11.05 -16.93 -25.15
CA ASN A 51 12.13 -16.07 -25.63
C ASN A 51 12.79 -15.27 -24.49
N ILE A 52 12.01 -14.71 -23.57
CA ILE A 52 12.54 -13.97 -22.41
C ILE A 52 13.40 -14.89 -21.52
N ILE A 53 12.93 -16.10 -21.25
CA ILE A 53 13.68 -17.08 -20.44
C ILE A 53 15.00 -17.41 -21.13
N ASP A 54 14.95 -17.71 -22.42
CA ASP A 54 16.12 -18.10 -23.21
C ASP A 54 17.19 -17.00 -23.28
N ASP A 55 16.76 -15.75 -23.43
CA ASP A 55 17.65 -14.59 -23.51
C ASP A 55 18.22 -14.20 -22.12
N LEU A 56 17.39 -14.21 -21.07
CA LEU A 56 17.74 -13.60 -19.79
C LEU A 56 18.17 -14.60 -18.71
N ALA A 57 17.74 -15.85 -18.75
CA ALA A 57 18.13 -16.83 -17.73
C ALA A 57 19.65 -17.09 -17.69
N PRO A 58 20.37 -17.21 -18.82
CA PRO A 58 21.83 -17.33 -18.80
C PRO A 58 22.51 -16.10 -18.17
N LEU A 59 22.06 -14.89 -18.53
CA LEU A 59 22.57 -13.64 -17.95
C LEU A 59 22.32 -13.59 -16.43
N ASN A 60 21.14 -14.02 -15.98
CA ASN A 60 20.83 -14.04 -14.56
C ASN A 60 21.71 -15.03 -13.77
N ARG A 61 21.95 -16.24 -14.32
CA ARG A 61 22.93 -17.19 -13.75
C ARG A 61 24.32 -16.56 -13.63
N ASP A 62 24.76 -15.83 -14.66
CA ASP A 62 26.05 -15.12 -14.64
C ASP A 62 26.12 -14.03 -13.58
N LEU A 63 25.06 -13.25 -13.39
CA LEU A 63 24.99 -12.22 -12.34
C LEU A 63 25.10 -12.84 -10.95
N LEU A 64 24.49 -14.00 -10.70
CA LEU A 64 24.60 -14.71 -9.43
C LEU A 64 26.03 -15.25 -9.21
N ARG A 65 26.66 -15.80 -10.25
CA ARG A 65 28.07 -16.22 -10.20
C ARG A 65 29.01 -15.06 -9.85
N VAL A 66 28.75 -13.86 -10.37
CA VAL A 66 29.52 -12.65 -10.02
C VAL A 66 29.38 -12.33 -8.52
N ARG A 67 28.18 -12.48 -7.94
CA ARG A 67 27.98 -12.28 -6.49
C ARG A 67 28.82 -13.27 -5.67
N ASP A 68 28.78 -14.55 -6.03
CA ASP A 68 29.55 -15.60 -5.34
C ASP A 68 31.06 -15.36 -5.43
N GLU A 69 31.55 -14.97 -6.62
CA GLU A 69 32.95 -14.67 -6.85
C GLU A 69 33.43 -13.46 -6.03
N LEU A 70 32.64 -12.38 -5.99
CA LEU A 70 32.94 -11.20 -5.18
C LEU A 70 32.95 -11.55 -3.68
N GLN A 71 31.96 -12.31 -3.20
CA GLN A 71 31.88 -12.72 -1.81
C GLN A 71 33.07 -13.61 -1.42
N ARG A 72 33.44 -14.58 -2.28
CA ARG A 72 34.61 -15.44 -2.05
C ARG A 72 35.90 -14.63 -1.92
N GLN A 73 36.13 -13.67 -2.80
CA GLN A 73 37.31 -12.80 -2.72
C GLN A 73 37.34 -11.99 -1.42
N ILE A 74 36.20 -11.47 -0.98
CA ILE A 74 36.07 -10.75 0.30
C ILE A 74 36.37 -11.67 1.48
N ASP A 75 35.81 -12.88 1.49
CA ASP A 75 36.04 -13.89 2.53
C ASP A 75 37.52 -14.29 2.60
N ASP A 76 38.15 -14.53 1.46
CA ASP A 76 39.57 -14.88 1.34
C ASP A 76 40.46 -13.74 1.85
N TRP A 77 40.15 -12.49 1.47
CA TRP A 77 40.90 -11.31 1.91
C TRP A 77 40.93 -11.18 3.44
N HIS A 78 39.78 -11.39 4.10
CA HIS A 78 39.68 -11.37 5.56
C HIS A 78 40.34 -12.58 6.22
N ARG A 79 40.26 -13.77 5.63
CA ARG A 79 40.89 -14.99 6.16
C ARG A 79 42.42 -14.92 6.18
N GLU A 80 42.99 -14.26 5.18
CA GLU A 80 44.44 -14.00 5.09
C GLU A 80 44.92 -12.91 6.05
N ARG A 81 44.00 -12.11 6.61
CA ARG A 81 44.30 -10.97 7.49
C ARG A 81 43.56 -11.10 8.84
N PRO A 82 43.74 -12.21 9.58
CA PRO A 82 43.05 -12.42 10.84
C PRO A 82 43.58 -11.47 11.92
N GLY A 83 42.67 -10.78 12.62
CA GLY A 83 43.02 -9.99 13.82
C GLY A 83 43.79 -8.68 13.59
N GLY A 84 43.91 -8.20 12.34
CA GLY A 84 44.58 -6.93 12.04
C GLY A 84 43.57 -5.79 11.88
N GLU A 85 43.88 -4.63 12.47
CA GLU A 85 43.38 -3.34 11.99
C GLU A 85 43.73 -3.23 10.50
N SER A 86 42.84 -3.74 9.64
CA SER A 86 43.00 -3.50 8.22
C SER A 86 42.89 -2.01 8.02
N CYS A 87 43.97 -1.41 7.52
CA CYS A 87 43.95 -0.03 7.08
C CYS A 87 42.72 0.13 6.16
N ARG A 88 41.79 1.01 6.53
CA ARG A 88 40.52 1.18 5.80
C ARG A 88 40.79 1.46 4.32
N GLU A 89 41.87 2.15 4.05
CA GLU A 89 42.40 2.47 2.73
C GLU A 89 42.76 1.22 1.93
N ASP A 90 43.40 0.22 2.55
CA ASP A 90 43.76 -1.05 1.89
C ASP A 90 42.52 -1.86 1.53
N TYR A 91 41.51 -1.87 2.40
CA TYR A 91 40.26 -2.57 2.12
C TYR A 91 39.48 -1.89 0.98
N ILE A 92 39.42 -0.55 0.96
CA ILE A 92 38.80 0.19 -0.14
C ILE A 92 39.56 -0.07 -1.45
N ALA A 93 40.89 -0.05 -1.44
CA ALA A 93 41.71 -0.34 -2.61
C ALA A 93 41.45 -1.77 -3.14
N PHE A 94 41.35 -2.75 -2.24
CA PHE A 94 40.97 -4.12 -2.58
C PHE A 94 39.58 -4.20 -3.22
N LEU A 95 38.56 -3.58 -2.62
CA LEU A 95 37.20 -3.59 -3.17
C LEU A 95 37.12 -2.93 -4.55
N LYS A 96 37.91 -1.88 -4.81
CA LYS A 96 38.05 -1.30 -6.15
C LYS A 96 38.74 -2.25 -7.12
N MET A 97 39.84 -2.88 -6.68
CA MET A 97 40.62 -3.83 -7.49
C MET A 97 39.78 -5.02 -7.98
N ILE A 98 38.91 -5.57 -7.14
CA ILE A 98 38.03 -6.69 -7.50
C ILE A 98 36.77 -6.25 -8.27
N GLY A 99 36.58 -4.95 -8.50
CA GLY A 99 35.42 -4.39 -9.19
C GLY A 99 34.14 -4.31 -8.35
N TYR A 100 34.22 -4.47 -7.03
CA TYR A 100 33.08 -4.31 -6.12
C TYR A 100 32.70 -2.82 -5.99
N LEU A 101 33.69 -1.97 -5.72
CA LEU A 101 33.51 -0.51 -5.72
C LEU A 101 33.88 0.05 -7.09
N GLN A 102 32.88 0.56 -7.81
CA GLN A 102 33.05 1.23 -9.09
C GLN A 102 33.30 2.74 -8.90
N GLU A 103 33.89 3.39 -9.90
CA GLU A 103 34.02 4.85 -9.90
C GLU A 103 32.65 5.51 -10.06
N GLU A 104 32.45 6.62 -9.34
CA GLU A 104 31.20 7.38 -9.42
C GLU A 104 31.02 7.96 -10.82
N GLY A 105 29.83 7.76 -11.40
CA GLY A 105 29.48 8.32 -12.70
C GLY A 105 29.28 9.84 -12.65
N ALA A 106 29.22 10.48 -13.83
CA ALA A 106 28.91 11.90 -13.90
C ALA A 106 27.50 12.20 -13.34
N PRO A 107 27.27 13.39 -12.77
CA PRO A 107 25.94 13.81 -12.36
C PRO A 107 24.94 13.74 -13.52
N PHE A 108 23.73 13.24 -13.24
CA PHE A 108 22.64 13.16 -14.21
C PHE A 108 21.30 13.42 -13.51
N GLU A 109 20.25 13.67 -14.30
CA GLU A 109 18.88 13.80 -13.82
C GLU A 109 18.02 12.64 -14.35
N ILE A 110 17.13 12.12 -13.52
CA ILE A 110 16.19 11.08 -13.93
C ILE A 110 15.17 11.64 -14.93
N SER A 111 14.75 10.84 -15.92
CA SER A 111 13.88 11.27 -17.02
C SER A 111 12.49 10.62 -17.05
N THR A 112 12.11 9.90 -15.99
CA THR A 112 10.86 9.15 -15.91
C THR A 112 9.65 10.08 -16.02
N LYS A 113 8.70 9.73 -16.90
CA LYS A 113 7.46 10.50 -17.14
C LYS A 113 6.24 9.65 -16.82
N GLY A 114 5.08 10.28 -16.67
CA GLY A 114 3.82 9.57 -16.40
C GLY A 114 3.73 8.98 -15.01
N VAL A 115 4.45 9.55 -14.04
CA VAL A 115 4.41 9.12 -12.63
C VAL A 115 3.23 9.77 -11.92
N ASP A 116 2.42 8.96 -11.25
CA ASP A 116 1.27 9.43 -10.47
C ASP A 116 1.67 10.41 -9.35
N PRO A 117 0.81 11.39 -9.00
CA PRO A 117 1.10 12.39 -7.98
C PRO A 117 1.52 11.81 -6.62
N GLU A 118 0.95 10.67 -6.24
CA GLU A 118 1.22 9.93 -5.00
C GLU A 118 2.69 9.49 -4.86
N ILE A 119 3.41 9.36 -5.99
CA ILE A 119 4.85 9.06 -6.02
C ILE A 119 5.66 10.32 -6.34
N ALA A 120 5.20 11.12 -7.30
CA ALA A 120 5.97 12.22 -7.86
C ALA A 120 6.03 13.48 -6.98
N SER A 121 4.98 13.75 -6.20
CA SER A 121 4.79 15.09 -5.61
C SER A 121 4.12 15.13 -4.23
N VAL A 122 3.56 14.01 -3.77
CA VAL A 122 2.90 13.91 -2.46
C VAL A 122 3.79 13.14 -1.50
N ALA A 123 4.15 13.78 -0.39
CA ALA A 123 4.78 13.08 0.72
C ALA A 123 3.69 12.49 1.63
N GLY A 124 3.66 11.16 1.74
CA GLY A 124 2.71 10.47 2.60
C GLY A 124 3.16 9.04 2.97
N PRO A 125 2.47 8.40 3.93
CA PRO A 125 2.73 7.01 4.29
C PRO A 125 2.67 6.03 3.10
N GLN A 126 3.56 5.05 3.11
CA GLN A 126 3.53 3.87 2.25
C GLN A 126 3.33 2.62 3.11
N LEU A 127 2.34 1.79 2.77
CA LEU A 127 2.14 0.49 3.41
C LEU A 127 2.86 -0.61 2.63
N VAL A 128 3.20 -1.70 3.30
CA VAL A 128 3.66 -2.95 2.69
C VAL A 128 2.77 -4.06 3.25
N VAL A 129 2.25 -4.93 2.39
CA VAL A 129 1.29 -5.95 2.78
C VAL A 129 1.48 -7.24 1.99
N PRO A 130 1.36 -8.42 2.62
CA PRO A 130 1.46 -9.69 1.91
C PRO A 130 0.25 -9.87 1.00
N VAL A 131 0.51 -9.99 -0.31
CA VAL A 131 -0.57 -10.10 -1.31
C VAL A 131 -1.30 -11.45 -1.24
N ASN A 132 -0.66 -12.50 -0.69
CA ASN A 132 -1.30 -13.81 -0.51
C ASN A 132 -2.48 -13.78 0.49
N ASN A 133 -2.61 -12.71 1.29
CA ASN A 133 -3.74 -12.50 2.20
C ASN A 133 -4.70 -11.44 1.62
N ALA A 134 -5.73 -11.90 0.91
CA ALA A 134 -6.73 -11.03 0.28
C ALA A 134 -7.38 -10.02 1.25
N ARG A 135 -7.59 -10.40 2.52
CA ARG A 135 -8.14 -9.49 3.53
C ARG A 135 -7.17 -8.37 3.86
N PHE A 136 -5.88 -8.65 3.99
CA PHE A 136 -4.87 -7.63 4.26
C PHE A 136 -4.64 -6.74 3.04
N ALA A 137 -4.49 -7.35 1.85
CA ALA A 137 -4.35 -6.65 0.59
C ALA A 137 -5.49 -5.62 0.35
N LEU A 138 -6.74 -6.02 0.58
CA LEU A 138 -7.91 -5.12 0.51
C LEU A 138 -7.89 -4.01 1.56
N ASN A 139 -7.41 -4.29 2.78
CA ASN A 139 -7.33 -3.27 3.82
C ASN A 139 -6.31 -2.21 3.45
N ALA A 140 -5.15 -2.62 2.96
CA ALA A 140 -4.10 -1.71 2.55
C ALA A 140 -4.53 -0.88 1.34
N ALA A 141 -5.16 -1.50 0.33
CA ALA A 141 -5.72 -0.78 -0.80
C ALA A 141 -6.77 0.27 -0.36
N ASN A 142 -7.58 -0.04 0.66
CA ASN A 142 -8.58 0.87 1.21
C ASN A 142 -8.04 1.84 2.28
N ALA A 143 -6.77 1.70 2.71
CA ALA A 143 -6.18 2.47 3.80
C ALA A 143 -5.78 3.90 3.41
N ARG A 144 -6.00 4.30 2.15
CA ARG A 144 -5.81 5.70 1.73
C ARG A 144 -6.64 6.65 2.56
N TRP A 145 -7.83 6.26 2.99
CA TRP A 145 -8.70 7.09 3.82
C TRP A 145 -8.99 6.40 5.15
N GLY A 146 -8.41 6.93 6.23
CA GLY A 146 -8.50 6.35 7.57
C GLY A 146 -9.21 7.26 8.55
N SER A 147 -10.03 6.68 9.44
CA SER A 147 -10.61 7.37 10.59
C SER A 147 -9.53 7.68 11.63
N LEU A 148 -9.33 8.97 11.93
CA LEU A 148 -8.45 9.39 13.00
C LEU A 148 -9.04 9.02 14.37
N TYR A 149 -10.37 9.08 14.52
CA TYR A 149 -10.99 8.72 15.80
C TYR A 149 -10.79 7.25 16.12
N ASP A 150 -11.03 6.35 15.15
CA ASP A 150 -10.80 4.91 15.34
C ASP A 150 -9.32 4.61 15.60
N ALA A 151 -8.41 5.26 14.88
CA ALA A 151 -6.98 5.07 15.06
C ALA A 151 -6.52 5.51 16.47
N LEU A 152 -6.97 6.66 16.97
CA LEU A 152 -6.64 7.16 18.31
C LEU A 152 -7.32 6.33 19.41
N TYR A 153 -8.59 6.00 19.23
CA TYR A 153 -9.34 5.23 20.22
C TYR A 153 -8.79 3.81 20.32
N GLY A 154 -8.48 3.19 19.18
CA GLY A 154 -8.05 1.79 19.07
C GLY A 154 -6.57 1.54 19.33
N SER A 155 -5.72 2.57 19.44
CA SER A 155 -4.27 2.44 19.70
C SER A 155 -3.88 2.88 21.12
N ASP A 156 -2.60 2.83 21.43
CA ASP A 156 -1.98 3.27 22.68
C ASP A 156 -1.53 4.76 22.65
N VAL A 157 -1.80 5.49 21.56
CA VAL A 157 -1.51 6.94 21.46
C VAL A 157 -2.16 7.72 22.62
N ILE A 158 -3.37 7.30 23.02
CA ILE A 158 -4.01 7.77 24.25
C ILE A 158 -3.82 6.70 25.31
N ALA A 159 -3.01 7.01 26.32
CA ALA A 159 -2.77 6.14 27.47
C ALA A 159 -4.08 5.75 28.16
N GLU A 160 -4.17 4.51 28.62
CA GLU A 160 -5.38 3.97 29.26
C GLU A 160 -5.53 4.40 30.73
N SER A 161 -4.45 4.90 31.34
CA SER A 161 -4.44 5.38 32.73
C SER A 161 -5.49 6.47 33.00
N GLY A 162 -6.02 6.51 34.23
CA GLY A 162 -6.94 7.57 34.67
C GLY A 162 -8.39 7.38 34.18
N GLY A 163 -8.79 6.15 33.86
CA GLY A 163 -10.15 5.82 33.40
C GLY A 163 -10.36 6.01 31.91
N HIS A 164 -9.29 6.00 31.11
CA HIS A 164 -9.32 6.08 29.65
C HIS A 164 -9.16 4.69 29.00
N ASP A 165 -9.44 3.63 29.77
CA ASP A 165 -9.28 2.24 29.35
C ASP A 165 -10.17 1.92 28.15
N ARG A 166 -9.66 1.06 27.27
CA ARG A 166 -10.46 0.44 26.20
C ARG A 166 -11.30 -0.68 26.81
N GLY A 167 -12.48 -0.92 26.25
CA GLY A 167 -13.36 -2.00 26.70
C GLY A 167 -14.26 -2.50 25.58
N ASN A 168 -15.13 -3.45 25.92
CA ASN A 168 -16.12 -4.00 24.98
C ASN A 168 -17.23 -2.99 24.61
N SER A 169 -17.34 -1.91 25.36
CA SER A 169 -18.25 -0.79 25.12
C SER A 169 -17.48 0.52 24.97
N TYR A 170 -18.13 1.52 24.38
CA TYR A 170 -17.59 2.87 24.26
C TYR A 170 -17.38 3.49 25.65
N ASN A 171 -16.18 3.99 25.89
CA ASN A 171 -15.79 4.75 27.08
C ASN A 171 -15.84 6.24 26.74
N PRO A 172 -16.83 7.00 27.25
CA PRO A 172 -16.97 8.43 26.96
C PRO A 172 -15.73 9.25 27.34
N ARG A 173 -15.05 8.93 28.46
CA ARG A 173 -13.84 9.65 28.88
C ARG A 173 -12.71 9.50 27.87
N ARG A 174 -12.52 8.29 27.36
CA ARG A 174 -11.57 8.02 26.27
C ARG A 174 -11.98 8.74 24.99
N GLY A 175 -13.26 8.73 24.65
CA GLY A 175 -13.82 9.47 23.53
C GLY A 175 -13.55 10.97 23.59
N ASP A 176 -13.74 11.60 24.74
CA ASP A 176 -13.44 13.02 24.95
C ASP A 176 -11.93 13.31 24.77
N ALA A 177 -11.05 12.40 25.19
CA ALA A 177 -9.62 12.52 24.95
C ALA A 177 -9.27 12.42 23.45
N VAL A 178 -9.94 11.52 22.71
CA VAL A 178 -9.81 11.41 21.25
C VAL A 178 -10.23 12.70 20.55
N ILE A 179 -11.41 13.23 20.89
CA ILE A 179 -11.93 14.47 20.29
C ILE A 179 -10.99 15.65 20.58
N ARG A 180 -10.48 15.75 21.81
CA ARG A 180 -9.51 16.79 22.19
C ARG A 180 -8.22 16.69 21.38
N TYR A 181 -7.68 15.49 21.23
CA TYR A 181 -6.48 15.26 20.42
C TYR A 181 -6.72 15.65 18.96
N ALA A 182 -7.86 15.25 18.40
CA ALA A 182 -8.22 15.57 17.03
C ALA A 182 -8.39 17.09 16.81
N ALA A 183 -9.00 17.80 17.75
CA ALA A 183 -9.09 19.27 17.69
C ALA A 183 -7.70 19.93 17.69
N GLN A 184 -6.77 19.46 18.54
CA GLN A 184 -5.38 19.94 18.55
C GLN A 184 -4.64 19.62 17.24
N PHE A 185 -4.94 18.48 16.62
CA PHE A 185 -4.43 18.17 15.28
C PHE A 185 -4.96 19.17 14.24
N LEU A 186 -6.26 19.46 14.22
CA LEU A 186 -6.86 20.43 13.30
C LEU A 186 -6.30 21.85 13.52
N ASP A 187 -6.07 22.26 14.78
CA ASP A 187 -5.44 23.56 15.11
C ASP A 187 -4.05 23.72 14.48
N ARG A 188 -3.32 22.62 14.27
CA ARG A 188 -2.02 22.64 13.57
C ARG A 188 -2.18 22.51 12.06
N ALA A 189 -3.07 21.64 11.60
CA ALA A 189 -3.19 21.29 10.19
C ALA A 189 -3.98 22.33 9.38
N ILE A 190 -5.06 22.88 9.93
CA ILE A 190 -6.02 23.77 9.25
C ILE A 190 -6.48 24.93 10.18
N PRO A 191 -5.54 25.72 10.73
CA PRO A 191 -5.81 26.64 11.84
C PRO A 191 -6.94 27.65 11.55
N LEU A 192 -7.77 27.93 12.56
CA LEU A 192 -8.76 29.02 12.53
C LEU A 192 -8.13 30.37 12.92
N GLY A 193 -8.74 31.45 12.47
CA GLY A 193 -8.35 32.83 12.81
C GLY A 193 -8.59 33.15 14.29
N GLY A 194 -7.57 32.94 15.12
CA GLY A 194 -7.59 33.34 16.53
C GLY A 194 -8.49 32.50 17.44
N ALA A 195 -8.79 31.25 17.05
CA ALA A 195 -9.62 30.32 17.81
C ALA A 195 -9.12 28.88 17.67
N SER A 196 -9.53 28.01 18.60
CA SER A 196 -9.30 26.55 18.52
C SER A 196 -10.51 25.83 17.92
N HIS A 197 -10.26 24.75 17.18
CA HIS A 197 -11.29 23.81 16.74
C HIS A 197 -12.07 23.19 17.90
N ALA A 198 -11.52 23.14 19.12
CA ALA A 198 -12.21 22.65 20.32
C ALA A 198 -13.38 23.56 20.76
N ASP A 199 -13.33 24.85 20.42
CA ASP A 199 -14.34 25.84 20.80
C ASP A 199 -15.49 25.93 19.80
N VAL A 200 -15.39 25.22 18.67
CA VAL A 200 -16.38 25.27 17.59
C VAL A 200 -17.66 24.56 18.02
N ARG A 201 -18.80 25.15 17.68
CA ARG A 201 -20.16 24.62 17.92
C ARG A 201 -20.96 24.40 16.65
N ALA A 202 -20.52 24.94 15.52
CA ALA A 202 -21.05 24.58 14.22
C ALA A 202 -20.02 24.87 13.13
N TYR A 203 -19.97 24.03 12.10
CA TYR A 203 -19.35 24.38 10.83
C TYR A 203 -20.41 24.53 9.76
N ARG A 204 -20.26 25.54 8.90
CA ARG A 204 -21.10 25.70 7.71
C ARG A 204 -20.27 26.02 6.49
N VAL A 205 -20.89 25.77 5.34
CA VAL A 205 -20.39 26.25 4.05
C VAL A 205 -21.12 27.56 3.76
N GLU A 206 -20.37 28.62 3.52
CA GLU A 206 -20.88 29.92 3.10
C GLU A 206 -20.41 30.19 1.67
N THR A 207 -21.33 30.57 0.79
CA THR A 207 -21.01 30.89 -0.61
C THR A 207 -21.13 32.39 -0.84
N VAL A 208 -20.04 33.03 -1.23
CA VAL A 208 -20.00 34.46 -1.56
C VAL A 208 -19.50 34.60 -3.00
N TRP A 209 -20.24 35.30 -3.85
CA TRP A 209 -19.90 35.50 -5.27
C TRP A 209 -19.52 34.19 -6.01
N ARG A 210 -20.26 33.11 -5.72
CA ARG A 210 -20.04 31.73 -6.26
C ARG A 210 -18.81 30.99 -5.74
N ASN A 211 -18.10 31.53 -4.74
CA ASN A 211 -17.02 30.81 -4.09
C ASN A 211 -17.43 30.38 -2.68
N ALA A 212 -17.38 29.08 -2.41
CA ALA A 212 -17.71 28.48 -1.13
C ALA A 212 -16.51 28.46 -0.19
N GLY A 213 -16.75 28.76 1.08
CA GLY A 213 -15.77 28.68 2.15
C GLY A 213 -16.34 28.02 3.40
N CYS A 214 -15.45 27.57 4.28
CA CYS A 214 -15.82 27.06 5.60
C CYS A 214 -15.90 28.22 6.62
N ILE A 215 -17.00 28.27 7.36
CA ILE A 215 -17.18 29.13 8.53
C ILE A 215 -17.35 28.25 9.76
N ALA A 216 -16.59 28.55 10.81
CA ALA A 216 -16.74 27.94 12.12
C ALA A 216 -17.40 28.96 13.08
N THR A 217 -18.49 28.55 13.72
CA THR A 217 -19.16 29.32 14.77
C THR A 217 -18.68 28.80 16.13
N LEU A 218 -18.15 29.69 16.96
CA LEU A 218 -17.62 29.38 18.29
C LEU A 218 -18.73 29.34 19.35
N ALA A 219 -18.40 28.84 20.54
CA ALA A 219 -19.33 28.77 21.68
C ALA A 219 -19.88 30.14 22.13
N ASP A 220 -19.13 31.23 21.92
CA ASP A 220 -19.55 32.60 22.20
C ASP A 220 -20.35 33.26 21.05
N GLY A 221 -20.65 32.50 20.00
CA GLY A 221 -21.39 32.96 18.82
C GLY A 221 -20.54 33.69 17.78
N ARG A 222 -19.25 33.95 18.03
CA ARG A 222 -18.37 34.53 17.01
C ARG A 222 -18.18 33.57 15.84
N GLU A 223 -18.08 34.16 14.66
CA GLU A 223 -17.81 33.42 13.42
C GLU A 223 -16.37 33.67 12.97
N VAL A 224 -15.65 32.59 12.70
CA VAL A 224 -14.25 32.64 12.27
C VAL A 224 -14.05 31.81 11.00
N LYS A 225 -13.05 32.20 10.23
CA LYS A 225 -12.57 31.51 9.03
C LYS A 225 -11.24 30.82 9.31
N LEU A 226 -10.82 29.95 8.41
CA LEU A 226 -9.44 29.45 8.37
C LEU A 226 -8.45 30.62 8.25
N LYS A 227 -7.27 30.51 8.86
CA LYS A 227 -6.15 31.45 8.64
C LYS A 227 -5.73 31.47 7.18
N ASN A 228 -5.73 30.31 6.52
CA ASN A 228 -5.50 30.20 5.09
C ASN A 228 -6.76 29.66 4.40
N PRO A 229 -7.56 30.51 3.75
CA PRO A 229 -8.78 30.09 3.05
C PRO A 229 -8.55 29.04 1.96
N ARG A 230 -7.35 28.99 1.35
CA ARG A 230 -7.02 28.02 0.29
C ARG A 230 -6.93 26.57 0.79
N GLN A 231 -6.90 26.36 2.11
CA GLN A 231 -6.91 25.01 2.67
C GLN A 231 -8.29 24.36 2.55
N PHE A 232 -9.38 25.12 2.40
CA PHE A 232 -10.70 24.54 2.09
C PHE A 232 -10.78 24.21 0.61
N VAL A 233 -10.93 22.92 0.28
CA VAL A 233 -10.88 22.43 -1.11
C VAL A 233 -12.16 21.74 -1.56
N GLY A 234 -13.13 21.55 -0.68
CA GLY A 234 -14.45 21.09 -1.09
C GLY A 234 -15.37 20.70 0.06
N TYR A 235 -16.56 20.26 -0.28
CA TYR A 235 -17.54 19.76 0.68
C TYR A 235 -18.46 18.73 0.03
N GLN A 236 -19.13 17.94 0.84
CA GLN A 236 -20.18 17.03 0.39
C GLN A 236 -21.44 17.24 1.25
N ARG A 237 -22.61 17.32 0.62
CA ARG A 237 -23.90 17.26 1.32
C ARG A 237 -24.35 15.81 1.37
N ARG A 238 -24.59 15.27 2.56
CA ARG A 238 -24.92 13.85 2.78
C ARG A 238 -26.36 13.63 3.29
N GLY A 239 -27.15 14.70 3.35
CA GLY A 239 -28.52 14.69 3.84
C GLY A 239 -28.80 15.93 4.68
N GLU A 240 -29.96 15.96 5.32
CA GLU A 240 -30.30 17.01 6.27
C GLU A 240 -29.35 16.95 7.47
N GLY A 241 -28.75 18.08 7.84
CA GLY A 241 -27.73 18.19 8.90
C GLY A 241 -26.36 17.59 8.57
N ARG A 242 -26.30 16.54 7.72
CA ARG A 242 -25.09 15.75 7.45
C ARG A 242 -24.23 16.32 6.32
N ARG A 243 -22.93 16.47 6.58
CA ARG A 243 -21.98 16.99 5.59
C ARG A 243 -20.55 16.53 5.85
N SER A 244 -19.75 16.56 4.80
CA SER A 244 -18.29 16.46 4.87
C SER A 244 -17.67 17.77 4.44
N LEU A 245 -16.65 18.23 5.15
CA LEU A 245 -15.86 19.41 4.79
C LEU A 245 -14.44 18.94 4.51
N LEU A 246 -13.95 19.20 3.30
CA LEU A 246 -12.68 18.71 2.82
C LEU A 246 -11.65 19.84 2.80
N PHE A 247 -10.49 19.54 3.39
CA PHE A 247 -9.36 20.44 3.49
C PHE A 247 -8.11 19.79 2.92
N ARG A 248 -7.10 20.61 2.61
CA ARG A 248 -5.77 20.15 2.16
C ARG A 248 -4.65 20.89 2.87
N ASN A 249 -3.69 20.15 3.38
CA ASN A 249 -2.48 20.67 4.02
C ASN A 249 -1.27 19.83 3.61
N ASN A 250 -0.18 20.47 3.18
CA ASN A 250 1.05 19.79 2.70
C ASN A 250 0.79 18.69 1.64
N GLY A 251 -0.17 18.92 0.74
CA GLY A 251 -0.53 17.97 -0.32
C GLY A 251 -1.52 16.87 0.10
N LEU A 252 -1.71 16.63 1.40
CA LEU A 252 -2.63 15.61 1.92
C LEU A 252 -3.98 16.21 2.32
N HIS A 253 -5.04 15.40 2.18
CA HIS A 253 -6.39 15.81 2.52
C HIS A 253 -6.79 15.45 3.96
N VAL A 254 -7.65 16.30 4.53
CA VAL A 254 -8.31 16.11 5.83
C VAL A 254 -9.80 16.37 5.65
N GLU A 255 -10.64 15.44 6.07
CA GLU A 255 -12.09 15.57 5.99
C GLU A 255 -12.69 15.63 7.40
N ILE A 256 -13.45 16.68 7.68
CA ILE A 256 -14.30 16.75 8.88
C ILE A 256 -15.67 16.21 8.50
N GLN A 257 -16.09 15.12 9.15
CA GLN A 257 -17.42 14.55 8.99
C GLN A 257 -18.35 15.07 10.08
N ILE A 258 -19.51 15.57 9.67
CA ILE A 258 -20.53 16.12 10.55
C ILE A 258 -21.80 15.30 10.35
N ASP A 259 -22.22 14.65 11.43
CA ASP A 259 -23.40 13.80 11.45
C ASP A 259 -24.06 13.84 12.84
N PRO A 260 -25.18 14.58 13.00
CA PRO A 260 -25.89 14.67 14.27
C PRO A 260 -26.59 13.37 14.67
N ASP A 261 -26.78 12.41 13.75
CA ASP A 261 -27.42 11.12 14.03
C ASP A 261 -26.37 10.05 14.41
N HIS A 262 -25.08 10.33 14.21
CA HIS A 262 -24.00 9.39 14.53
C HIS A 262 -23.81 9.24 16.04
N PRO A 263 -23.55 8.04 16.59
CA PRO A 263 -23.41 7.82 18.04
C PRO A 263 -22.38 8.71 18.74
N VAL A 264 -21.31 9.08 18.02
CA VAL A 264 -20.32 10.07 18.50
C VAL A 264 -20.78 11.50 18.21
N GLY A 265 -21.28 11.76 17.00
CA GLY A 265 -21.61 13.12 16.53
C GLY A 265 -22.82 13.73 17.23
N CYS A 266 -23.77 12.94 17.72
CA CYS A 266 -24.94 13.44 18.44
C CYS A 266 -24.58 14.14 19.76
N ASN A 267 -23.46 13.74 20.39
CA ASN A 267 -22.99 14.30 21.66
C ASN A 267 -21.73 15.16 21.51
N ALA A 268 -21.09 15.17 20.33
CA ALA A 268 -19.89 15.94 20.07
C ALA A 268 -20.22 17.42 19.75
N ALA A 269 -19.31 18.31 20.14
CA ALA A 269 -19.38 19.71 19.73
C ALA A 269 -19.38 19.82 18.19
N ALA A 270 -20.22 20.72 17.66
CA ALA A 270 -20.41 20.91 16.22
C ALA A 270 -20.87 19.67 15.43
N ASN A 271 -21.38 18.65 16.12
CA ASN A 271 -21.81 17.38 15.57
C ASN A 271 -20.75 16.64 14.74
N VAL A 272 -19.47 16.85 15.07
CA VAL A 272 -18.37 16.17 14.39
C VAL A 272 -18.38 14.69 14.77
N SER A 273 -18.66 13.83 13.79
CA SER A 273 -18.72 12.38 13.98
C SER A 273 -17.34 11.74 13.85
N ASP A 274 -16.47 12.28 13.00
CA ASP A 274 -15.12 11.77 12.75
C ASP A 274 -14.25 12.79 11.98
N ILE A 275 -12.95 12.55 11.98
CA ILE A 275 -11.95 13.20 11.12
C ILE A 275 -11.30 12.11 10.26
N ILE A 276 -11.50 12.17 8.94
CA ILE A 276 -10.88 11.22 8.00
C ILE A 276 -9.61 11.83 7.43
N LEU A 277 -8.51 11.09 7.52
CA LEU A 277 -7.22 11.49 6.96
C LEU A 277 -6.95 10.75 5.67
N GLU A 278 -6.43 11.47 4.68
CA GLU A 278 -5.66 10.83 3.61
C GLU A 278 -4.33 10.34 4.21
N ALA A 279 -4.10 9.03 4.16
CA ALA A 279 -3.06 8.33 4.90
C ALA A 279 -2.16 7.51 3.96
N ALA A 280 -2.46 6.23 3.72
CA ALA A 280 -1.66 5.39 2.84
C ALA A 280 -1.87 5.79 1.37
N VAL A 281 -1.11 6.78 0.91
CA VAL A 281 -1.15 7.27 -0.49
C VAL A 281 -0.63 6.21 -1.45
N THR A 282 0.35 5.42 -1.00
CA THR A 282 0.88 4.27 -1.73
C THR A 282 0.91 3.01 -0.86
N THR A 283 0.83 1.84 -1.51
CA THR A 283 0.87 0.53 -0.89
C THR A 283 1.69 -0.40 -1.79
N ILE A 284 2.62 -1.14 -1.22
CA ILE A 284 3.32 -2.23 -1.87
C ILE A 284 2.56 -3.52 -1.56
N GLN A 285 1.95 -4.11 -2.59
CA GLN A 285 1.44 -5.48 -2.58
C GLN A 285 2.61 -6.42 -2.78
N ASP A 286 2.98 -7.11 -1.71
CA ASP A 286 4.25 -7.81 -1.62
C ASP A 286 4.13 -9.28 -2.01
N CYS A 287 5.00 -9.72 -2.92
CA CYS A 287 5.16 -11.11 -3.34
C CYS A 287 6.47 -11.72 -2.82
N GLU A 288 7.28 -10.97 -2.09
CA GLU A 288 8.61 -11.35 -1.63
C GLU A 288 8.61 -11.65 -0.11
N ASP A 289 9.28 -10.84 0.70
CA ASP A 289 9.66 -11.21 2.08
C ASP A 289 8.47 -11.44 3.03
N SER A 290 7.29 -10.86 2.78
CA SER A 290 6.12 -11.07 3.65
C SER A 290 5.25 -12.24 3.22
N VAL A 291 5.61 -12.94 2.14
CA VAL A 291 4.87 -14.08 1.59
C VAL A 291 5.74 -15.34 1.60
N ALA A 292 5.16 -16.47 2.02
CA ALA A 292 5.71 -17.79 1.73
C ALA A 292 4.95 -18.35 0.52
N ALA A 293 5.62 -18.42 -0.62
CA ALA A 293 5.08 -19.00 -1.86
C ALA A 293 6.16 -19.81 -2.58
N VAL A 294 6.30 -21.08 -2.20
CA VAL A 294 7.41 -21.96 -2.61
C VAL A 294 7.05 -22.87 -3.79
N ASP A 295 5.77 -23.05 -4.07
CA ASP A 295 5.28 -23.87 -5.19
C ASP A 295 4.33 -23.10 -6.13
N ALA A 296 4.00 -23.72 -7.26
CA ALA A 296 3.12 -23.14 -8.27
C ALA A 296 1.72 -22.79 -7.72
N THR A 297 1.16 -23.59 -6.82
CA THR A 297 -0.19 -23.36 -6.28
C THR A 297 -0.22 -22.12 -5.38
N GLU A 298 0.80 -21.96 -4.53
CA GLU A 298 0.94 -20.79 -3.68
C GLU A 298 1.20 -19.52 -4.50
N LYS A 299 2.05 -19.60 -5.55
CA LYS A 299 2.28 -18.48 -6.49
C LYS A 299 1.00 -18.10 -7.23
N VAL A 300 0.22 -19.07 -7.70
CA VAL A 300 -1.09 -18.81 -8.32
C VAL A 300 -2.03 -18.08 -7.36
N SER A 301 -2.02 -18.39 -6.06
CA SER A 301 -2.80 -17.64 -5.06
C SER A 301 -2.37 -16.16 -4.95
N VAL A 302 -1.06 -15.91 -4.95
CA VAL A 302 -0.47 -14.55 -5.00
C VAL A 302 -0.93 -13.81 -6.25
N TYR A 303 -0.76 -14.41 -7.44
CA TYR A 303 -1.11 -13.80 -8.71
C TYR A 303 -2.61 -13.55 -8.87
N ARG A 304 -3.45 -14.44 -8.37
CA ARG A 304 -4.91 -14.27 -8.40
C ARG A 304 -5.37 -13.09 -7.55
N ASN A 305 -4.78 -12.89 -6.37
CA ASN A 305 -5.09 -11.71 -5.55
C ASN A 305 -4.63 -10.43 -6.24
N TRP A 306 -3.44 -10.42 -6.85
CA TRP A 306 -2.95 -9.29 -7.62
C TRP A 306 -3.83 -8.98 -8.83
N LEU A 307 -4.23 -9.99 -9.60
CA LEU A 307 -5.16 -9.86 -10.74
C LEU A 307 -6.49 -9.24 -10.28
N GLY A 308 -7.06 -9.75 -9.18
CA GLY A 308 -8.29 -9.21 -8.60
C GLY A 308 -8.16 -7.75 -8.16
N LEU A 309 -6.99 -7.32 -7.66
CA LEU A 309 -6.73 -5.91 -7.35
C LEU A 309 -6.68 -5.05 -8.61
N MET A 310 -5.99 -5.51 -9.66
CA MET A 310 -5.87 -4.79 -10.94
C MET A 310 -7.21 -4.64 -11.65
N GLN A 311 -8.08 -5.66 -11.57
CA GLN A 311 -9.42 -5.61 -12.15
C GLN A 311 -10.44 -4.88 -11.27
N GLY A 312 -10.11 -4.57 -10.01
CA GLY A 312 -11.06 -4.00 -9.06
C GLY A 312 -12.08 -5.01 -8.49
N THR A 313 -11.88 -6.31 -8.71
CA THR A 313 -12.83 -7.38 -8.41
C THR A 313 -12.53 -8.15 -7.12
N LEU A 314 -11.34 -7.93 -6.51
CA LEU A 314 -10.94 -8.65 -5.30
C LEU A 314 -11.96 -8.47 -4.17
N GLU A 315 -12.29 -9.59 -3.53
CA GLU A 315 -13.25 -9.64 -2.43
C GLU A 315 -12.75 -10.60 -1.33
N ALA A 316 -12.92 -10.22 -0.07
CA ALA A 316 -12.65 -11.10 1.06
C ALA A 316 -13.88 -11.17 1.99
N SER A 317 -14.22 -12.39 2.42
CA SER A 317 -15.28 -12.63 3.41
C SER A 317 -14.68 -13.10 4.73
N PHE A 318 -15.14 -12.53 5.86
CA PHE A 318 -14.69 -12.94 7.20
C PHE A 318 -15.80 -12.77 8.24
N THR A 319 -15.79 -13.59 9.28
CA THR A 319 -16.78 -13.52 10.37
C THR A 319 -16.32 -12.55 11.46
N LYS A 320 -17.16 -11.55 11.79
CA LYS A 320 -16.95 -10.63 12.92
C LYS A 320 -18.23 -10.57 13.74
N ALA A 321 -18.15 -10.85 15.04
CA ALA A 321 -19.30 -10.89 15.96
C ALA A 321 -20.46 -11.78 15.45
N GLY A 322 -20.14 -12.97 14.92
CA GLY A 322 -21.13 -13.92 14.40
C GLY A 322 -21.78 -13.54 13.06
N LYS A 323 -21.37 -12.44 12.42
CA LYS A 323 -21.87 -12.01 11.10
C LYS A 323 -20.76 -12.10 10.06
N THR A 324 -21.09 -12.66 8.89
CA THR A 324 -20.21 -12.63 7.71
C THR A 324 -20.15 -11.20 7.17
N GLN A 325 -18.96 -10.63 7.15
CA GLN A 325 -18.67 -9.36 6.50
C GLN A 325 -17.95 -9.61 5.19
N ARG A 326 -18.34 -8.86 4.16
CA ARG A 326 -17.76 -8.88 2.83
C ARG A 326 -17.06 -7.56 2.57
N ARG A 327 -15.78 -7.61 2.19
CA ARG A 327 -14.95 -6.43 1.94
C ARG A 327 -14.56 -6.40 0.47
N ARG A 328 -14.65 -5.22 -0.15
CA ARG A 328 -14.29 -4.91 -1.53
C ARG A 328 -13.49 -3.61 -1.57
N LEU A 329 -12.93 -3.30 -2.73
CA LEU A 329 -12.24 -2.03 -2.96
C LEU A 329 -13.21 -0.85 -2.88
N ASN A 330 -12.80 0.21 -2.20
CA ASN A 330 -13.57 1.43 -2.06
C ASN A 330 -13.68 2.15 -3.41
N PRO A 331 -14.82 2.77 -3.75
CA PRO A 331 -14.92 3.65 -4.91
C PRO A 331 -14.18 4.97 -4.65
N ASP A 332 -14.00 5.76 -5.70
CA ASP A 332 -13.50 7.12 -5.57
C ASP A 332 -14.46 8.01 -4.78
N ARG A 333 -13.90 9.06 -4.16
CA ARG A 333 -14.62 9.99 -3.30
C ARG A 333 -14.95 11.26 -4.07
N ASN A 334 -16.22 11.68 -4.00
CA ASN A 334 -16.72 12.83 -4.75
C ASN A 334 -17.13 13.98 -3.82
N PHE A 335 -16.67 15.18 -4.15
CA PHE A 335 -16.91 16.43 -3.43
C PHE A 335 -17.31 17.54 -4.41
N ILE A 336 -17.89 18.61 -3.87
CA ILE A 336 -18.15 19.86 -4.57
C ILE A 336 -17.01 20.81 -4.21
N GLY A 337 -16.28 21.28 -5.21
CA GLY A 337 -15.19 22.25 -5.05
C GLY A 337 -15.71 23.64 -4.61
N PRO A 338 -14.81 24.55 -4.16
CA PRO A 338 -15.19 25.88 -3.73
C PRO A 338 -15.92 26.68 -4.82
N ASP A 339 -15.58 26.46 -6.08
CA ASP A 339 -16.19 27.07 -7.27
C ASP A 339 -17.47 26.36 -7.75
N GLY A 340 -17.89 25.29 -7.08
CA GLY A 340 -19.03 24.46 -7.45
C GLY A 340 -18.72 23.31 -8.43
N SER A 341 -17.47 23.15 -8.86
CA SER A 341 -17.06 22.04 -9.74
C SER A 341 -17.08 20.69 -9.02
N LEU A 342 -17.12 19.59 -9.77
CA LEU A 342 -16.95 18.24 -9.22
C LEU A 342 -15.47 17.99 -8.94
N LEU A 343 -15.15 17.66 -7.69
CA LEU A 343 -13.83 17.21 -7.26
C LEU A 343 -13.89 15.70 -6.95
N THR A 344 -13.15 14.90 -7.69
CA THR A 344 -13.02 13.45 -7.46
C THR A 344 -11.62 13.14 -6.96
N LEU A 345 -11.54 12.42 -5.84
CA LEU A 345 -10.28 11.94 -5.25
C LEU A 345 -10.26 10.41 -5.27
N PRO A 346 -9.11 9.77 -5.56
CA PRO A 346 -9.08 8.32 -5.57
C PRO A 346 -9.36 7.77 -4.17
N GLY A 347 -10.23 6.77 -4.11
CA GLY A 347 -10.67 6.18 -2.83
C GLY A 347 -9.72 5.14 -2.26
N ARG A 348 -8.67 4.81 -3.02
CA ARG A 348 -7.75 3.70 -2.81
C ARG A 348 -6.32 4.19 -2.89
N SER A 349 -5.44 3.49 -2.18
CA SER A 349 -4.00 3.68 -2.29
C SER A 349 -3.55 3.36 -3.71
N LEU A 350 -2.59 4.11 -4.25
CA LEU A 350 -1.84 3.69 -5.42
C LEU A 350 -1.07 2.41 -5.05
N MET A 351 -1.14 1.38 -5.88
CA MET A 351 -0.55 0.07 -5.58
C MET A 351 0.69 -0.18 -6.42
N LEU A 352 1.81 -0.42 -5.75
CA LEU A 352 2.99 -1.03 -6.32
C LEU A 352 2.91 -2.55 -6.08
N VAL A 353 3.62 -3.32 -6.91
CA VAL A 353 3.86 -4.74 -6.66
C VAL A 353 5.35 -4.93 -6.41
N ARG A 354 5.71 -5.63 -5.32
CA ARG A 354 7.10 -6.02 -5.07
C ARG A 354 7.30 -7.44 -5.55
N ASN A 355 7.98 -7.55 -6.68
CA ASN A 355 8.45 -8.83 -7.23
C ASN A 355 9.61 -9.37 -6.39
N VAL A 356 9.86 -10.67 -6.50
CA VAL A 356 11.06 -11.27 -5.92
C VAL A 356 12.31 -10.82 -6.69
N GLY A 357 13.45 -10.82 -6.00
CA GLY A 357 14.75 -10.58 -6.62
C GLY A 357 15.23 -11.68 -7.58
N HIS A 358 16.48 -11.56 -8.01
CA HIS A 358 17.11 -12.40 -9.04
C HIS A 358 17.48 -13.83 -8.62
N LEU A 359 17.41 -14.17 -7.34
CA LEU A 359 18.05 -15.36 -6.76
C LEU A 359 17.28 -16.65 -7.01
N MET A 360 16.00 -16.67 -6.63
CA MET A 360 15.24 -17.92 -6.51
C MET A 360 14.76 -18.43 -7.86
N THR A 361 14.75 -19.75 -8.02
CA THR A 361 14.07 -20.46 -9.11
C THR A 361 12.75 -21.04 -8.62
N THR A 362 11.92 -21.48 -9.55
CA THR A 362 10.67 -22.16 -9.22
C THR A 362 10.35 -23.25 -10.23
N ASN A 363 9.77 -24.33 -9.73
CA ASN A 363 9.17 -25.41 -10.51
C ASN A 363 7.78 -25.06 -11.08
N ALA A 364 7.36 -23.79 -11.12
CA ALA A 364 6.15 -23.43 -11.86
C ALA A 364 6.33 -23.60 -13.38
N VAL A 365 7.56 -23.41 -13.87
CA VAL A 365 7.96 -23.57 -15.27
C VAL A 365 9.36 -24.19 -15.31
N ILE A 366 9.53 -25.19 -16.18
CA ILE A 366 10.80 -25.82 -16.51
C ILE A 366 11.17 -25.44 -17.94
N ASP A 367 12.41 -24.99 -18.15
CA ASP A 367 12.92 -24.56 -19.44
C ASP A 367 13.27 -25.74 -20.37
N ARG A 368 13.72 -25.43 -21.59
CA ARG A 368 14.11 -26.41 -22.61
C ARG A 368 15.29 -27.31 -22.22
N ASN A 369 16.09 -26.89 -21.24
CA ASN A 369 17.24 -27.63 -20.75
C ASN A 369 16.86 -28.55 -19.57
N GLY A 370 15.63 -28.45 -19.07
CA GLY A 370 15.16 -29.17 -17.90
C GLY A 370 15.43 -28.44 -16.58
N ASP A 371 15.82 -27.15 -16.63
CA ASP A 371 16.09 -26.35 -15.43
C ASP A 371 14.84 -25.59 -14.97
N GLU A 372 14.73 -25.37 -13.66
CA GLU A 372 13.74 -24.44 -13.10
C GLU A 372 14.00 -23.00 -13.57
N VAL A 373 12.93 -22.29 -13.90
CA VAL A 373 13.01 -20.88 -14.30
C VAL A 373 13.19 -19.98 -13.08
N PHE A 374 13.96 -18.90 -13.22
CA PHE A 374 14.06 -17.87 -12.18
C PHE A 374 12.71 -17.23 -11.89
N GLU A 375 12.31 -17.23 -10.63
CA GLU A 375 11.04 -16.67 -10.19
C GLU A 375 10.97 -15.16 -10.48
N GLY A 376 12.10 -14.47 -10.34
CA GLY A 376 12.23 -13.07 -10.71
C GLY A 376 11.80 -12.81 -12.15
N ILE A 377 12.09 -13.73 -13.09
CA ILE A 377 11.71 -13.64 -14.51
C ILE A 377 10.21 -13.86 -14.70
N LEU A 378 9.62 -14.85 -14.02
CA LEU A 378 8.18 -15.15 -14.11
C LEU A 378 7.30 -14.05 -13.51
N THR A 379 7.84 -13.25 -12.60
CA THR A 379 7.14 -12.11 -11.99
C THR A 379 7.34 -10.79 -12.74
N ILE A 380 8.20 -10.75 -13.77
CA ILE A 380 8.47 -9.52 -14.53
C ILE A 380 7.20 -9.06 -15.24
N LYS A 381 6.88 -7.80 -15.03
CA LYS A 381 5.98 -7.02 -15.86
C LYS A 381 6.88 -6.12 -16.70
N GLU A 382 6.95 -6.35 -18.01
CA GLU A 382 7.39 -5.30 -18.94
C GLU A 382 6.25 -4.34 -19.22
#